data_AF-A0A5C3NYX0-F1
#
_entry.id   AF-A0A5C3NYX0-F1
#
_cell.length_a   1.000
_cell.length_b   1.000
_cell.length_c   1.000
_cell.angle_alpha   90.00
_cell.angle_beta   90.00
_cell.angle_gamma   90.00
#
_symmetry.space_group_name_H-M   'P 1'
#
loop_
_entity.id
_entity.type
_entity.pdbx_description
1 polymer ?
#
loop_
_entity_poly.entity_id
_entity_poly.type
_entity_poly.pdbx_seq_one_letter_code
_entity_poly.pdbx_strand_id
1 'polypeptide(L)'
;MQSEDVDPAQSAECVTRSTRKRKKKGKNSVQEPTPEPGPNHLGDIRQRLAFMCQDLRTFSANADAAERLNASVHAHFLGPPYLSTDDAQFVRSCDLATLRGADAPPPASGGSSQQQAKETLPEFLEKGMDDLVKARKAKSERGEEGGRDFVVCTSHDLAPLLQEACAFPKEYFETRAFREAYKRWEKEVRKAVKKGRGRAGPV
;
A
#
# COMPACT_ATOMS: atom_id res chain seq x y z
N MET A 1 -42.01 -33.38 -23.06
CA MET A 1 -42.11 -34.58 -22.20
C MET A 1 -41.50 -35.74 -22.94
N GLN A 2 -40.18 -35.91 -22.83
CA GLN A 2 -39.53 -37.20 -23.08
C GLN A 2 -38.48 -37.33 -21.98
N SER A 3 -38.76 -38.31 -21.12
CA SER A 3 -37.95 -38.75 -20.00
C SER A 3 -37.01 -39.82 -20.53
N GLU A 4 -35.72 -39.75 -20.23
CA GLU A 4 -34.87 -40.93 -20.20
C GLU A 4 -34.00 -40.90 -18.94
N ASP A 5 -34.18 -41.97 -18.19
CA ASP A 5 -33.66 -42.36 -16.89
C ASP A 5 -32.33 -43.13 -17.05
N VAL A 6 -31.45 -43.01 -16.03
CA VAL A 6 -30.70 -44.11 -15.36
C VAL A 6 -29.57 -44.81 -16.17
N ASP A 7 -28.31 -44.98 -15.71
CA ASP A 7 -27.83 -45.85 -14.60
C ASP A 7 -26.31 -45.56 -14.26
N PRO A 8 -25.68 -46.22 -13.26
CA PRO A 8 -24.71 -45.65 -12.32
C PRO A 8 -23.43 -46.52 -12.29
N ALA A 9 -22.59 -46.33 -11.26
CA ALA A 9 -21.47 -47.20 -10.85
C ALA A 9 -20.31 -47.25 -11.86
N GLN A 10 -19.08 -46.96 -11.48
CA GLN A 10 -18.12 -47.80 -10.74
C GLN A 10 -16.87 -46.87 -10.62
N SER A 11 -16.02 -46.85 -9.59
CA SER A 11 -15.41 -47.92 -8.82
C SER A 11 -14.87 -47.35 -7.52
N ALA A 12 -15.00 -48.13 -6.47
CA ALA A 12 -14.25 -47.97 -5.24
C ALA A 12 -12.79 -48.35 -5.47
N GLU A 13 -11.86 -47.45 -5.15
CA GLU A 13 -10.48 -47.85 -4.84
C GLU A 13 -10.17 -47.51 -3.38
N CYS A 14 -10.01 -48.60 -2.65
CA CYS A 14 -9.58 -48.70 -1.28
C CYS A 14 -8.09 -48.33 -1.19
N VAL A 15 -7.76 -47.19 -0.59
CA VAL A 15 -6.39 -46.90 -0.16
C VAL A 15 -6.33 -46.81 1.36
N THR A 16 -5.51 -47.70 1.88
CA THR A 16 -5.32 -48.06 3.28
C THR A 16 -4.87 -46.92 4.18
N ARG A 17 -5.45 -46.90 5.38
CA ARG A 17 -5.01 -46.21 6.59
C ARG A 17 -3.49 -46.24 6.76
N SER A 18 -2.90 -45.07 6.98
CA SER A 18 -1.64 -44.93 7.72
C SER A 18 -1.83 -43.94 8.86
N THR A 19 -2.26 -44.45 10.02
CA THR A 19 -2.38 -43.68 11.26
C THR A 19 -1.00 -43.47 11.88
N ARG A 20 -0.30 -42.41 11.47
CA ARG A 20 0.86 -41.90 12.23
C ARG A 20 0.37 -41.16 13.46
N LYS A 21 0.55 -41.77 14.63
CA LYS A 21 0.50 -41.11 15.95
C LYS A 21 1.46 -39.91 15.96
N ARG A 22 0.95 -38.71 15.69
CA ARG A 22 1.67 -37.47 15.92
C ARG A 22 1.65 -37.16 17.41
N LYS A 23 2.82 -37.35 18.04
CA LYS A 23 3.16 -36.88 19.38
C LYS A 23 2.87 -35.38 19.45
N LYS A 24 1.78 -35.02 20.14
CA LYS A 24 1.33 -33.64 20.38
C LYS A 24 2.32 -33.01 21.37
N LYS A 25 3.47 -32.54 20.85
CA LYS A 25 4.42 -31.72 21.61
C LYS A 25 3.72 -30.38 21.80
N GLY A 26 3.24 -30.13 23.03
CA GLY A 26 2.72 -28.84 23.46
C GLY A 26 3.74 -27.77 23.10
N LYS A 27 3.45 -27.03 22.03
CA LYS A 27 4.21 -25.87 21.64
C LYS A 27 3.65 -24.77 22.54
N ASN A 28 4.32 -24.54 23.67
CA ASN A 28 4.17 -23.29 24.41
C ASN A 28 4.30 -22.18 23.37
N SER A 29 3.18 -21.54 23.07
CA SER A 29 3.13 -20.29 22.33
C SER A 29 3.72 -19.25 23.26
N VAL A 30 5.05 -19.27 23.36
CA VAL A 30 5.82 -18.14 23.81
C VAL A 30 5.49 -17.07 22.77
N GLN A 31 4.61 -16.14 23.13
CA GLN A 31 4.50 -14.88 22.41
C GLN A 31 5.92 -14.34 22.35
N GLU A 32 6.50 -14.33 21.14
CA GLU A 32 7.74 -13.61 20.91
C GLU A 32 7.49 -12.18 21.39
N PRO A 33 8.37 -11.63 22.24
CA PRO A 33 8.22 -10.26 22.70
C PRO A 33 8.17 -9.38 21.45
N THR A 34 7.04 -8.67 21.30
CA THR A 34 6.87 -7.63 20.28
C THR A 34 8.12 -6.75 20.33
N PRO A 35 8.94 -6.71 19.27
CA PRO A 35 10.15 -5.90 19.29
C PRO A 35 9.73 -4.45 19.49
N GLU A 36 10.07 -3.91 20.66
CA GLU A 36 9.87 -2.50 20.98
C GLU A 36 10.42 -1.66 19.82
N PRO A 37 9.62 -0.74 19.24
CA PRO A 37 10.02 0.00 18.06
C PRO A 37 11.27 0.81 18.40
N GLY A 38 12.40 0.42 17.82
CA GLY A 38 13.66 1.13 18.00
C GLY A 38 13.54 2.59 17.55
N PRO A 39 14.47 3.47 17.97
CA PRO A 39 14.42 4.91 17.72
C PRO A 39 14.37 5.33 16.23
N ASN A 40 14.53 4.38 15.29
CA ASN A 40 14.48 4.62 13.85
C ASN A 40 13.16 4.19 13.18
N HIS A 41 12.17 3.70 13.94
CA HIS A 41 10.95 3.12 13.38
C HIS A 41 10.16 4.08 12.48
N LEU A 42 9.98 5.34 12.89
CA LEU A 42 9.34 6.36 12.07
C LEU A 42 10.14 6.67 10.79
N GLY A 43 11.47 6.63 10.87
CA GLY A 43 12.34 6.80 9.70
C GLY A 43 12.11 5.71 8.65
N ASP A 44 11.97 4.46 9.09
CA ASP A 44 11.65 3.33 8.21
C ASP A 44 10.28 3.50 7.56
N ILE A 45 9.25 3.87 8.33
CA ILE A 45 7.90 4.15 7.81
C ILE A 45 7.94 5.24 6.74
N ARG A 46 8.62 6.36 7.00
CA ARG A 46 8.78 7.45 6.02
C ARG A 46 9.51 6.98 4.77
N GLN A 47 10.55 6.16 4.93
CA GLN A 47 11.28 5.61 3.79
C GLN A 47 10.38 4.71 2.93
N ARG A 48 9.49 3.92 3.53
CA ARG A 48 8.49 3.10 2.82
C ARG A 48 7.43 3.94 2.12
N LEU A 49 6.95 5.01 2.76
CA LEU A 49 6.04 5.97 2.12
C LEU A 49 6.71 6.66 0.93
N ALA A 50 8.00 6.95 1.00
CA ALA A 50 8.74 7.46 -0.16
C ALA A 50 8.84 6.43 -1.30
N PHE A 51 9.01 5.14 -1.00
CA PHE A 51 8.96 4.09 -2.02
C PHE A 51 7.59 4.00 -2.70
N MET A 52 6.51 4.11 -1.92
CA MET A 52 5.14 4.19 -2.43
C MET A 52 4.95 5.42 -3.32
N CYS A 53 5.44 6.59 -2.90
CA CYS A 53 5.40 7.82 -3.70
C CYS A 53 6.13 7.65 -5.05
N GLN A 54 7.27 6.95 -5.06
CA GLN A 54 8.01 6.68 -6.29
C GLN A 54 7.26 5.72 -7.22
N ASP A 55 6.61 4.69 -6.67
CA ASP A 55 5.77 3.79 -7.43
C ASP A 55 4.58 4.52 -8.05
N LEU A 56 3.90 5.40 -7.30
CA LEU A 56 2.77 6.19 -7.80
C LEU A 56 3.18 7.11 -8.97
N ARG A 57 4.37 7.72 -8.89
CA ARG A 57 4.94 8.58 -9.96
C ARG A 57 5.31 7.79 -11.22
N THR A 58 5.72 6.54 -11.06
CA THR A 58 6.22 5.71 -12.17
C THR A 58 5.25 4.62 -12.58
N PHE A 59 4.02 4.62 -12.04
CA PHE A 59 3.00 3.60 -12.26
C PHE A 59 2.78 3.25 -13.73
N SER A 60 2.70 4.25 -14.60
CA SER A 60 2.48 4.06 -16.04
C SER A 60 3.71 3.57 -16.81
N ALA A 61 4.92 3.84 -16.30
CA ALA A 61 6.18 3.53 -16.96
C ALA A 61 6.87 2.27 -16.40
N ASN A 62 6.51 1.83 -15.20
CA ASN A 62 7.15 0.74 -14.49
C ASN A 62 6.11 -0.35 -14.16
N ALA A 63 6.20 -1.47 -14.89
CA ALA A 63 5.29 -2.60 -14.72
C ALA A 63 5.34 -3.21 -13.30
N ASP A 64 6.51 -3.21 -12.64
CA ASP A 64 6.62 -3.71 -11.26
C ASP A 64 5.93 -2.77 -10.26
N ALA A 65 6.00 -1.45 -10.49
CA ALA A 65 5.28 -0.47 -9.68
C ALA A 65 3.77 -0.65 -9.85
N ALA A 66 3.32 -0.83 -11.10
CA ALA A 66 1.93 -1.11 -11.42
C ALA A 66 1.44 -2.40 -10.75
N GLU A 67 2.20 -3.50 -10.83
CA GLU A 67 1.86 -4.77 -10.18
C GLU A 67 1.71 -4.60 -8.66
N ARG A 68 2.65 -3.92 -8.00
CA ARG A 68 2.59 -3.70 -6.54
C ARG A 68 1.39 -2.86 -6.13
N LEU A 69 1.11 -1.77 -6.83
CA LEU A 69 0.01 -0.88 -6.53
C LEU A 69 -1.35 -1.55 -6.80
N ASN A 70 -1.49 -2.26 -7.92
CA ASN A 70 -2.71 -3.00 -8.27
C ASN A 70 -2.97 -4.20 -7.35
N ALA A 71 -1.93 -4.77 -6.74
CA ALA A 71 -2.09 -5.86 -5.76
C ALA A 71 -2.56 -5.37 -4.39
N SER A 72 -2.51 -4.06 -4.12
CA SER A 72 -2.94 -3.51 -2.84
C SER A 72 -4.46 -3.40 -2.78
N VAL A 73 -5.04 -3.89 -1.68
CA VAL A 73 -6.48 -3.78 -1.39
C VAL A 73 -6.77 -2.67 -0.36
N HIS A 74 -5.72 -1.96 0.08
CA HIS A 74 -5.83 -0.97 1.14
C HIS A 74 -6.12 0.42 0.58
N ALA A 75 -6.98 1.18 1.27
CA ALA A 75 -7.25 2.57 0.94
C ALA A 75 -5.94 3.38 0.86
N HIS A 76 -5.82 4.20 -0.18
CA HIS A 76 -4.62 4.99 -0.52
C HIS A 76 -3.32 4.17 -0.59
N PHE A 77 -3.42 2.85 -0.84
CA PHE A 77 -2.28 1.92 -0.87
C PHE A 77 -1.53 1.79 0.47
N LEU A 78 -2.12 2.26 1.58
CA LEU A 78 -1.54 2.21 2.93
C LEU A 78 -1.62 0.80 3.51
N GLY A 79 -0.68 -0.06 3.11
CA GLY A 79 -0.50 -1.42 3.59
C GLY A 79 0.61 -2.16 2.81
N PRO A 80 0.65 -3.50 2.86
CA PRO A 80 1.65 -4.28 2.15
C PRO A 80 1.60 -4.02 0.63
N PRO A 81 2.75 -4.02 -0.07
CA PRO A 81 4.08 -4.37 0.41
C PRO A 81 4.86 -3.22 1.06
N TYR A 82 4.28 -2.02 1.16
CA TYR A 82 4.98 -0.83 1.66
C TYR A 82 5.06 -0.82 3.17
N LEU A 83 3.91 -0.98 3.82
CA LEU A 83 3.76 -0.90 5.27
C LEU A 83 3.27 -2.23 5.81
N SER A 84 3.72 -2.60 7.02
CA SER A 84 3.05 -3.65 7.77
C SER A 84 1.64 -3.19 8.18
N THR A 85 0.79 -4.11 8.65
CA THR A 85 -0.55 -3.74 9.13
C THR A 85 -0.47 -2.76 10.30
N ASP A 86 0.49 -2.94 11.20
CA ASP A 86 0.68 -2.08 12.37
C ASP A 86 1.19 -0.69 11.96
N ASP A 87 2.18 -0.63 11.06
CA ASP A 87 2.69 0.65 10.51
C ASP A 87 1.58 1.40 9.77
N ALA A 88 0.76 0.68 9.00
CA ALA A 88 -0.36 1.27 8.27
C ALA A 88 -1.41 1.85 9.23
N GLN A 89 -1.71 1.16 10.33
CA GLN A 89 -2.60 1.70 11.37
C GLN A 89 -2.00 2.92 12.04
N PHE A 90 -0.72 2.87 12.41
CA PHE A 90 0.01 4.00 12.97
C PHE A 90 -0.09 5.22 12.04
N VAL A 91 0.27 5.08 10.76
CA VAL A 91 0.24 6.15 9.76
C VAL A 91 -1.16 6.74 9.56
N ARG A 92 -2.21 5.93 9.69
CA ARG A 92 -3.61 6.41 9.58
C ARG A 92 -4.05 7.22 10.78
N SER A 93 -3.53 6.90 11.96
CA SER A 93 -3.90 7.56 13.22
C SER A 93 -2.99 8.70 13.62
N CYS A 94 -1.78 8.80 13.05
CA CYS A 94 -0.80 9.80 13.44
C CYS A 94 -1.04 11.15 12.74
N ASP A 95 -0.82 12.22 13.49
CA ASP A 95 -0.84 13.58 12.98
C ASP A 95 0.28 13.80 11.94
N LEU A 96 0.01 14.61 10.93
CA LEU A 96 1.00 14.96 9.91
C LEU A 96 2.26 15.58 10.50
N ALA A 97 2.16 16.37 11.57
CA ALA A 97 3.32 16.96 12.23
C ALA A 97 4.31 15.88 12.71
N THR A 98 3.79 14.80 13.28
CA THR A 98 4.60 13.64 13.70
C THR A 98 5.19 12.93 12.49
N LEU A 99 4.39 12.70 11.44
CA LEU A 99 4.85 11.98 10.25
C LEU A 99 5.95 12.73 9.48
N ARG A 100 5.91 14.06 9.45
CA ARG A 100 6.89 14.92 8.77
C ARG A 100 8.19 15.09 9.56
N GLY A 101 8.12 14.97 10.88
CA GLY A 101 9.20 15.31 11.81
C GLY A 101 9.21 16.79 12.20
N ALA A 102 9.88 17.10 13.31
CA ALA A 102 9.81 18.41 13.98
C ALA A 102 10.29 19.59 13.11
N ASP A 103 11.24 19.38 12.20
CA ASP A 103 11.88 20.43 11.41
C ASP A 103 11.25 20.66 10.03
N ALA A 104 10.21 19.91 9.68
CA ALA A 104 9.61 20.00 8.36
C ALA A 104 8.73 21.26 8.23
N PRO A 105 8.75 21.96 7.08
CA PRO A 105 7.82 23.06 6.83
C PRO A 105 6.38 22.54 6.85
N PRO A 106 5.36 23.39 7.06
CA PRO A 106 3.94 22.99 6.91
C PRO A 106 3.60 22.67 5.44
N PRO A 107 2.50 21.94 5.17
CA PRO A 107 2.03 21.74 3.80
C PRO A 107 1.62 23.08 3.19
N ALA A 108 1.97 23.29 1.92
CA ALA A 108 1.59 24.48 1.15
C ALA A 108 0.09 24.48 0.81
N SER A 109 -0.51 23.29 0.74
CA SER A 109 -1.90 23.04 0.39
C SER A 109 -2.70 22.77 1.66
N GLY A 110 -3.61 23.68 2.02
CA GLY A 110 -4.58 23.49 3.10
C GLY A 110 -4.75 24.76 3.94
N GLY A 111 -5.80 24.77 4.76
CA GLY A 111 -6.28 25.95 5.48
C GLY A 111 -5.31 26.53 6.52
N SER A 112 -5.85 27.11 7.58
CA SER A 112 -5.02 27.74 8.62
C SER A 112 -3.96 26.75 9.18
N SER A 113 -2.72 27.22 9.38
CA SER A 113 -1.57 26.37 9.77
C SER A 113 -1.78 25.57 11.06
N GLN A 114 -2.67 26.02 11.96
CA GLN A 114 -3.02 25.29 13.18
C GLN A 114 -3.91 24.06 12.93
N GLN A 115 -4.76 24.08 11.90
CA GLN A 115 -5.65 22.95 11.60
C GLN A 115 -4.90 21.83 10.89
N GLN A 116 -3.92 22.15 10.04
CA GLN A 116 -3.11 21.17 9.33
C GLN A 116 -2.21 20.34 10.27
N ALA A 117 -1.79 20.90 11.41
CA ALA A 117 -0.88 20.22 12.33
C ALA A 117 -1.51 18.98 13.00
N LYS A 118 -2.84 18.96 13.14
CA LYS A 118 -3.62 17.86 13.75
C LYS A 118 -4.34 16.99 12.73
N GLU A 119 -4.20 17.31 11.45
CA GLU A 119 -4.81 16.53 10.37
C GLU A 119 -4.05 15.20 10.25
N THR A 120 -4.78 14.10 10.07
CA THR A 120 -4.18 12.78 9.81
C THR A 120 -3.82 12.63 8.34
N LEU A 121 -2.97 11.65 8.01
CA LEU A 121 -2.61 11.41 6.61
C LEU A 121 -3.83 11.11 5.71
N PRO A 122 -4.78 10.23 6.07
CA PRO A 122 -5.94 9.95 5.23
C PRO A 122 -6.80 11.19 4.97
N GLU A 123 -7.10 11.97 6.01
CA GLU A 123 -7.91 13.19 5.90
C GLU A 123 -7.28 14.20 4.93
N PHE A 124 -5.96 14.40 5.03
CA PHE A 124 -5.23 15.27 4.12
C PHE A 124 -5.28 14.79 2.66
N LEU A 125 -5.10 13.47 2.43
CA LEU A 125 -5.14 12.89 1.10
C LEU A 125 -6.54 12.96 0.48
N GLU A 126 -7.58 12.68 1.26
CA GLU A 126 -8.98 12.75 0.83
C GLU A 126 -9.37 14.18 0.46
N LYS A 127 -9.06 15.14 1.34
CA LYS A 127 -9.32 16.57 1.10
C LYS A 127 -8.56 17.09 -0.12
N GLY A 128 -7.27 16.77 -0.23
CA GLY A 128 -6.46 17.15 -1.39
C GLY A 128 -7.01 16.58 -2.69
N MET A 129 -7.48 15.33 -2.67
CA MET A 129 -8.13 14.72 -3.83
C MET A 129 -9.46 15.39 -4.18
N ASP A 130 -10.29 15.70 -3.19
CA ASP A 130 -11.55 16.43 -3.37
C ASP A 130 -11.32 17.80 -4.00
N ASP A 131 -10.29 18.52 -3.54
CA ASP A 131 -9.93 19.83 -4.08
C ASP A 131 -9.44 19.73 -5.53
N LEU A 132 -8.65 18.70 -5.88
CA LEU A 132 -8.25 18.43 -7.26
C LEU A 132 -9.45 18.12 -8.17
N VAL A 133 -10.38 17.29 -7.69
CA VAL A 133 -11.61 16.95 -8.41
C VAL A 133 -12.48 18.20 -8.62
N LYS A 134 -12.68 19.01 -7.57
CA LYS A 134 -13.43 20.28 -7.66
C LYS A 134 -12.78 21.26 -8.64
N ALA A 135 -11.46 21.43 -8.57
CA ALA A 135 -10.72 22.31 -9.47
C ALA A 135 -10.85 21.88 -10.94
N ARG A 136 -10.82 20.57 -11.22
CA ARG A 136 -11.03 20.05 -12.58
C ARG A 136 -12.47 20.22 -13.06
N LYS A 137 -13.46 19.92 -12.21
CA LYS A 137 -14.88 20.15 -12.52
C LYS A 137 -15.15 21.62 -12.87
N ALA A 138 -14.65 22.54 -12.05
CA ALA A 138 -14.78 23.98 -12.29
C ALA A 138 -14.12 24.44 -13.61
N LYS A 139 -13.05 23.78 -14.07
CA LYS A 139 -12.44 24.04 -15.39
C LYS A 139 -13.31 23.52 -16.53
N SER A 140 -13.89 22.32 -16.38
CA SER A 140 -14.74 21.72 -17.41
C SER A 140 -16.05 22.50 -17.64
N GLU A 141 -16.65 23.04 -16.58
CA GLU A 141 -17.89 23.84 -16.65
C GLU A 141 -17.68 25.21 -17.31
N ARG A 142 -16.44 25.74 -17.30
CA ARG A 142 -16.08 27.02 -17.94
C ARG A 142 -15.88 26.92 -19.45
N GLY A 143 -16.06 25.75 -20.05
CA GLY A 143 -16.20 25.60 -21.50
C GLY A 143 -14.90 25.60 -22.31
N GLU A 144 -13.72 25.45 -21.68
CA GLU A 144 -12.45 25.38 -22.43
C GLU A 144 -12.12 23.98 -23.00
N GLU A 145 -12.70 22.91 -22.45
CA GLU A 145 -12.55 21.55 -23.00
C GLU A 145 -13.90 20.82 -22.91
N GLY A 146 -14.63 20.78 -24.03
CA GLY A 146 -15.94 20.15 -24.12
C GLY A 146 -15.93 18.69 -23.66
N GLY A 147 -16.73 18.38 -22.64
CA GLY A 147 -17.37 17.08 -22.41
C GLY A 147 -16.51 15.83 -22.33
N ARG A 148 -15.18 15.93 -22.15
CA ARG A 148 -14.36 14.73 -21.95
C ARG A 148 -14.53 14.23 -20.52
N ASP A 149 -14.88 12.96 -20.37
CA ASP A 149 -14.83 12.27 -19.08
C ASP A 149 -13.38 12.28 -18.58
N PHE A 150 -13.10 13.15 -17.61
CA PHE A 150 -11.78 13.22 -17.01
C PHE A 150 -11.57 12.01 -16.12
N VAL A 151 -10.84 11.01 -16.61
CA VAL A 151 -10.37 9.89 -15.80
C VAL A 151 -9.27 10.42 -14.89
N VAL A 152 -9.63 10.63 -13.62
CA VAL A 152 -8.66 10.93 -12.56
C VAL A 152 -7.79 9.69 -12.38
N CYS A 153 -6.56 9.74 -12.88
CA CYS A 153 -5.58 8.71 -12.57
C CYS A 153 -5.14 8.91 -11.13
N THR A 154 -5.74 8.15 -10.21
CA THR A 154 -5.47 8.22 -8.77
C THR A 154 -3.99 8.16 -8.45
N SER A 155 -3.16 7.45 -9.22
CA SER A 155 -1.72 7.40 -8.97
C SER A 155 -1.00 8.74 -9.22
N HIS A 156 -1.33 9.45 -10.31
CA HIS A 156 -0.66 10.71 -10.66
C HIS A 156 -1.07 11.87 -9.75
N ASP A 157 -2.31 11.84 -9.25
CA ASP A 157 -2.82 12.87 -8.35
C ASP A 157 -2.43 12.61 -6.89
N LEU A 158 -2.33 11.33 -6.48
CA LEU A 158 -1.97 10.98 -5.12
C LEU A 158 -0.47 11.15 -4.83
N ALA A 159 0.40 10.92 -5.81
CA ALA A 159 1.85 11.08 -5.64
C ALA A 159 2.28 12.45 -5.11
N PRO A 160 1.87 13.60 -5.71
CA PRO A 160 2.26 14.92 -5.21
C PRO A 160 1.65 15.20 -3.83
N LEU A 161 0.42 14.75 -3.55
CA LEU A 161 -0.21 14.92 -2.24
C LEU A 161 0.55 14.15 -1.15
N LEU A 162 0.91 12.90 -1.41
CA LEU A 162 1.68 12.08 -0.47
C LEU A 162 3.08 12.66 -0.22
N GLN A 163 3.72 13.15 -1.28
CA GLN A 163 5.02 13.80 -1.18
C GLN A 163 4.95 15.03 -0.26
N GLU A 164 3.93 15.87 -0.46
CA GLU A 164 3.69 17.06 0.33
C GLU A 164 3.36 16.72 1.80
N ALA A 165 2.50 15.72 2.01
CA ALA A 165 2.11 15.24 3.33
C ALA A 165 3.32 14.78 4.15
N CYS A 166 4.27 14.10 3.51
CA CYS A 166 5.48 13.58 4.16
C CYS A 166 6.68 14.57 4.15
N ALA A 167 6.47 15.77 3.59
CA ALA A 167 7.50 16.80 3.40
C ALA A 167 8.76 16.32 2.67
N PHE A 168 8.61 15.48 1.63
CA PHE A 168 9.77 15.05 0.84
C PHE A 168 10.22 16.17 -0.12
N PRO A 169 11.51 16.59 -0.08
CA PRO A 169 12.07 17.50 -1.08
C PRO A 169 11.88 16.95 -2.50
N LYS A 170 11.81 17.83 -3.50
CA LYS A 170 11.60 17.42 -4.89
C LYS A 170 12.73 16.52 -5.39
N GLU A 171 13.96 16.87 -4.99
CA GLU A 171 15.22 16.21 -5.34
C GLU A 171 15.43 14.91 -4.57
N TYR A 172 14.62 14.62 -3.53
CA TYR A 172 14.80 13.46 -2.66
C TYR A 172 14.86 12.14 -3.44
N PHE A 173 13.97 12.00 -4.44
CA PHE A 173 13.84 10.82 -5.29
C PHE A 173 14.97 10.67 -6.31
N GLU A 174 15.71 11.75 -6.56
CA GLU A 174 16.86 11.76 -7.48
C GLU A 174 18.17 11.41 -6.75
N THR A 175 18.17 11.46 -5.42
CA THR A 175 19.37 11.14 -4.64
C THR A 175 19.84 9.71 -4.90
N ARG A 176 21.16 9.52 -4.89
CA ARG A 176 21.76 8.19 -5.03
C ARG A 176 21.33 7.25 -3.89
N ALA A 177 21.30 7.77 -2.67
CA ALA A 177 20.91 7.03 -1.47
C ALA A 177 19.48 6.46 -1.61
N PHE A 178 18.52 7.28 -2.04
CA PHE A 178 17.16 6.83 -2.28
C PHE A 178 17.10 5.72 -3.34
N ARG A 179 17.75 5.94 -4.50
CA ARG A 179 17.76 4.96 -5.60
C ARG A 179 18.36 3.61 -5.19
N GLU A 180 19.43 3.62 -4.40
CA GLU A 180 20.05 2.39 -3.88
C GLU A 180 19.14 1.69 -2.86
N ALA A 181 18.54 2.42 -1.92
CA ALA A 181 17.61 1.89 -0.93
C ALA A 181 16.35 1.29 -1.58
N TYR A 182 15.78 2.01 -2.53
CA TYR A 182 14.61 1.59 -3.30
C TYR A 182 14.89 0.30 -4.09
N LYS A 183 16.01 0.24 -4.83
CA LYS A 183 16.42 -0.96 -5.57
C LYS A 183 16.67 -2.17 -4.66
N ARG A 184 17.17 -1.95 -3.45
CA ARG A 184 17.34 -3.02 -2.45
C ARG A 184 15.98 -3.53 -1.97
N TRP A 185 15.08 -2.63 -1.61
CA TRP A 185 13.72 -2.99 -1.19
C TRP A 185 12.94 -3.72 -2.28
N GLU A 186 13.01 -3.29 -3.55
CA GLU A 186 12.33 -4.00 -4.65
C GLU A 186 12.78 -5.47 -4.75
N LYS A 187 14.08 -5.74 -4.57
CA LYS A 187 14.60 -7.12 -4.53
C LYS A 187 14.03 -7.90 -3.35
N GLU A 188 13.88 -7.27 -2.19
CA GLU A 188 13.31 -7.90 -1.00
C GLU A 188 11.82 -8.23 -1.20
N VAL A 189 11.03 -7.32 -1.77
CA VAL A 189 9.62 -7.55 -2.11
C VAL A 189 9.49 -8.69 -3.12
N ARG A 190 10.26 -8.69 -4.21
CA ARG A 190 10.23 -9.79 -5.20
C ARG A 190 10.61 -11.14 -4.58
N LYS A 191 11.58 -11.17 -3.67
CA LYS A 191 11.95 -12.39 -2.92
C LYS A 191 10.81 -12.86 -2.01
N ALA A 192 10.14 -11.94 -1.32
CA ALA A 192 9.01 -12.26 -0.44
C ALA A 192 7.84 -12.86 -1.24
N VAL A 193 7.49 -12.26 -2.40
CA VAL A 193 6.45 -12.77 -3.31
C VAL A 193 6.81 -14.17 -3.81
N LYS A 194 8.05 -14.40 -4.26
CA LYS A 194 8.51 -15.72 -4.70
C LYS A 194 8.43 -16.77 -3.60
N LYS A 195 8.77 -16.41 -2.36
CA LYS A 195 8.69 -17.30 -1.19
C LYS A 195 7.25 -17.63 -0.80
N GLY A 196 6.33 -16.68 -0.92
CA GLY A 196 4.90 -16.88 -0.68
C GLY A 196 4.26 -17.87 -1.66
N ARG A 197 4.55 -17.71 -2.96
CA ARG A 197 4.04 -18.61 -4.03
C ARG A 197 4.53 -20.06 -3.87
N GLY A 198 5.76 -20.28 -3.41
CA GLY A 198 6.29 -21.64 -3.22
C GLY A 198 5.67 -22.43 -2.04
N ARG A 199 4.87 -21.78 -1.18
CA ARG A 199 4.21 -22.43 -0.04
C ARG A 199 2.73 -22.77 -0.28
N ALA A 200 2.08 -22.08 -1.19
CA ALA A 200 0.77 -22.49 -1.70
C ALA A 200 0.99 -23.59 -2.74
N GLY A 201 1.17 -24.83 -2.28
CA GLY A 201 1.15 -25.99 -3.18
C GLY A 201 -0.18 -26.06 -3.95
N PRO A 202 -0.22 -26.75 -5.10
CA PRO A 202 -1.46 -26.94 -5.84
C PRO A 202 -2.49 -27.58 -4.90
N VAL A 203 -3.64 -26.93 -4.78
CA VAL A 203 -4.81 -27.43 -4.04
C VAL A 203 -5.49 -28.50 -4.87
#